data_AF-A0A126T380-F1
#
_entry.id   AF-A0A126T380-F1
#
_cell.length_a   1.000
_cell.length_b   1.000
_cell.length_c   1.000
_cell.angle_alpha   90.00
_cell.angle_beta   90.00
_cell.angle_gamma   90.00
#
_symmetry.space_group_name_H-M   'P 1'
#
loop_
_entity.id
_entity.type
_entity.pdbx_description
1 polymer ?
#
loop_
_entity_poly.entity_id
_entity_poly.type
_entity_poly.pdbx_seq_one_letter_code
_entity_poly.pdbx_strand_id
1 'polypeptide(L)'
;MKVNIKKYLQTYSFKGFGFKIALTLTVVGLMSTNANAHRGALEEIDVCKTRLGFERVHLTAYTPTLSGDREYCNIIPGVGPTKLVFDYEGKSMRNLNVEFEITKEPEGIRVFYQEPQKVKTGTMNSSVDFNQYGAGHYLAHIAIVDKDKRLDSHIPFSVGLESLPGKNYVQRIVIIGSLCLLVYGLFSVTQKDKINHTRKT
;
A
#
# COMPACT_ATOMS: atom_id res chain seq x y z
N MET A 1 39.68 -17.98 45.74
CA MET A 1 38.23 -18.25 45.77
C MET A 1 37.76 -18.42 44.32
N LYS A 2 37.59 -19.66 43.83
CA LYS A 2 37.21 -19.92 42.42
C LYS A 2 35.70 -19.84 42.28
N VAL A 3 35.20 -18.75 41.72
CA VAL A 3 33.78 -18.62 41.36
C VAL A 3 33.51 -19.57 40.19
N ASN A 4 32.73 -20.62 40.44
CA ASN A 4 32.41 -21.64 39.46
C ASN A 4 31.21 -21.19 38.61
N ILE A 5 31.53 -20.49 37.51
CA ILE A 5 30.57 -19.91 36.55
C ILE A 5 29.70 -20.99 35.85
N LYS A 6 30.13 -22.26 35.81
CA LYS A 6 29.35 -23.35 35.17
C LYS A 6 28.00 -23.60 35.83
N LYS A 7 27.83 -23.28 37.13
CA LYS A 7 26.54 -23.45 37.81
C LYS A 7 25.48 -22.44 37.35
N TYR A 8 25.88 -21.28 36.83
CA TYR A 8 24.95 -20.25 36.34
C TYR A 8 24.45 -20.52 34.91
N LEU A 9 25.22 -21.26 34.11
CA LEU A 9 24.85 -21.60 32.74
C LEU A 9 24.01 -22.89 32.63
N GLN A 10 24.03 -23.75 33.66
CA GLN A 10 23.42 -25.08 33.59
C GLN A 10 21.93 -25.10 34.00
N THR A 11 21.40 -24.01 34.57
CA THR A 11 19.97 -23.87 34.92
C THR A 11 19.15 -23.16 33.86
N TYR A 12 19.76 -22.61 32.81
CA TYR A 12 19.07 -22.11 31.62
C TYR A 12 18.65 -23.28 30.71
N SER A 13 17.98 -24.28 31.28
CA SER A 13 17.37 -25.38 30.53
C SER A 13 16.15 -24.82 29.78
N PHE A 14 16.44 -24.33 28.57
CA PHE A 14 15.56 -23.85 27.51
C PHE A 14 14.59 -24.95 27.00
N LYS A 15 13.87 -25.63 27.90
CA LYS A 15 13.00 -26.77 27.56
C LYS A 15 11.62 -26.36 27.05
N GLY A 16 11.28 -25.07 27.07
CA GLY A 16 10.04 -24.57 26.47
C GLY A 16 10.15 -24.47 24.96
N PHE A 17 9.51 -25.38 24.23
CA PHE A 17 9.36 -25.34 22.76
C PHE A 17 8.91 -23.96 22.27
N GLY A 18 8.01 -23.30 23.00
CA GLY A 18 7.51 -21.95 22.69
C GLY A 18 8.55 -20.83 22.81
N PHE A 19 9.52 -20.93 23.74
CA PHE A 19 10.57 -19.91 23.85
C PHE A 19 11.53 -19.99 22.67
N LYS A 20 11.87 -21.20 22.22
CA LYS A 20 12.70 -21.40 21.03
C LYS A 20 12.05 -20.80 19.80
N ILE A 21 10.75 -21.07 19.61
CA ILE A 21 9.95 -20.51 18.50
C ILE A 21 9.95 -18.98 18.54
N ALA A 22 9.67 -18.38 19.70
CA ALA A 22 9.65 -16.93 19.87
C ALA A 22 11.02 -16.31 19.54
N LEU A 23 12.12 -16.90 20.03
CA LEU A 23 13.47 -16.44 19.74
C LEU A 23 13.81 -16.56 18.25
N THR A 24 13.47 -17.67 17.60
CA THR A 24 13.67 -17.83 16.14
C THR A 24 12.85 -16.83 15.33
N LEU A 25 11.59 -16.56 15.70
CA LEU A 25 10.75 -15.57 15.03
C LEU A 25 11.32 -14.16 15.16
N THR A 26 11.84 -13.79 16.33
CA THR A 26 12.47 -12.49 16.53
C THR A 26 13.77 -12.37 15.72
N VAL A 27 14.62 -13.40 15.71
CA VAL A 27 15.90 -13.39 14.96
C VAL A 27 15.66 -13.36 13.45
N VAL A 28 14.70 -14.15 12.94
CA VAL A 28 14.33 -14.12 11.51
C VAL A 28 13.69 -12.79 11.13
N GLY A 29 12.91 -12.17 12.01
CA GLY A 29 12.32 -10.84 11.78
C GLY A 29 13.34 -9.68 11.74
N LEU A 30 14.53 -9.88 12.32
CA LEU A 30 15.65 -8.94 12.32
C LEU A 30 16.55 -9.07 11.09
N MET A 31 16.42 -10.15 10.31
CA MET A 31 17.13 -10.33 9.04
C MET A 31 16.47 -9.44 7.99
N SER A 32 16.91 -8.18 7.91
CA SER A 32 16.53 -7.25 6.86
C SER A 32 17.00 -7.79 5.51
N THR A 33 16.10 -8.36 4.73
CA THR A 33 16.36 -8.65 3.31
C THR A 33 16.37 -7.34 2.53
N ASN A 34 17.43 -6.55 2.68
CA ASN A 34 17.68 -5.39 1.82
C ASN A 34 18.23 -5.90 0.48
N ALA A 35 17.39 -6.59 -0.28
CA ALA A 35 17.62 -6.78 -1.70
C ALA A 35 17.16 -5.50 -2.40
N ASN A 36 18.07 -4.53 -2.56
CA ASN A 36 17.89 -3.40 -3.47
C ASN A 36 18.02 -3.91 -4.90
N ALA A 37 17.07 -4.72 -5.34
CA ALA A 37 16.77 -4.82 -6.75
C ALA A 37 15.82 -3.66 -7.05
N HIS A 38 16.18 -2.79 -8.00
CA HIS A 38 15.19 -2.01 -8.75
C HIS A 38 14.29 -3.01 -9.48
N ARG A 39 13.36 -3.61 -8.74
CA ARG A 39 12.46 -4.65 -9.23
C ARG A 39 11.16 -3.96 -9.56
N GLY A 40 10.93 -3.76 -10.85
CA GLY A 40 9.62 -3.41 -11.40
C GLY A 40 8.57 -4.23 -10.70
N ALA A 41 7.57 -3.53 -10.15
CA ALA A 41 6.57 -4.09 -9.27
C ALA A 41 6.00 -5.37 -9.89
N LEU A 42 6.07 -6.44 -9.09
CA LEU A 42 5.40 -7.70 -9.35
C LEU A 42 3.95 -7.40 -9.65
N GLU A 43 3.55 -7.56 -10.91
CA GLU A 43 2.19 -7.80 -11.42
C GLU A 43 1.12 -7.57 -10.34
N GLU A 44 1.04 -6.31 -9.92
CA GLU A 44 0.03 -5.83 -9.01
C GLU A 44 -1.25 -5.96 -9.82
N ILE A 45 -2.34 -6.38 -9.19
CA ILE A 45 -3.64 -6.12 -9.80
C ILE A 45 -3.66 -4.61 -9.96
N ASP A 46 -3.33 -4.13 -11.16
CA ASP A 46 -3.05 -2.73 -11.39
C ASP A 46 -4.40 -2.03 -11.28
N VAL A 47 -4.68 -1.54 -10.07
CA VAL A 47 -6.00 -1.01 -9.68
C VAL A 47 -6.34 0.21 -10.55
N CYS A 48 -5.33 0.83 -11.15
CA CYS A 48 -5.49 1.95 -12.07
C CYS A 48 -5.49 1.55 -13.54
N LYS A 49 -5.46 0.26 -13.85
CA LYS A 49 -5.74 -0.24 -15.18
C LYS A 49 -7.17 -0.73 -15.30
N THR A 50 -7.88 -0.16 -16.26
CA THR A 50 -9.19 -0.66 -16.65
C THR A 50 -9.24 -1.02 -18.13
N ARG A 51 -10.18 -1.89 -18.49
CA ARG A 51 -10.48 -2.18 -19.90
C ARG A 51 -11.48 -1.17 -20.44
N LEU A 52 -11.20 -0.69 -21.64
CA LEU A 52 -12.09 0.14 -22.44
C LEU A 52 -12.21 -0.52 -23.81
N GLY A 53 -13.17 -1.43 -23.93
CA GLY A 53 -13.26 -2.35 -25.06
C GLY A 53 -12.15 -3.39 -25.06
N PHE A 54 -11.41 -3.46 -26.15
CA PHE A 54 -10.28 -4.39 -26.29
C PHE A 54 -8.96 -3.80 -25.79
N GLU A 55 -8.95 -2.52 -25.42
CA GLU A 55 -7.77 -1.78 -24.99
C GLU A 55 -7.74 -1.61 -23.47
N ARG A 56 -6.54 -1.36 -22.93
CA ARG A 56 -6.33 -1.05 -21.51
C ARG A 56 -5.93 0.40 -21.36
N VAL A 57 -6.49 1.05 -20.34
CA VAL A 57 -6.19 2.42 -19.96
C VAL A 57 -5.59 2.39 -18.56
N HIS A 58 -4.45 3.03 -18.39
CA HIS A 58 -3.76 3.21 -17.12
C HIS A 58 -3.90 4.67 -16.67
N LEU A 59 -4.36 4.87 -15.43
CA LEU A 59 -4.42 6.19 -14.80
C LEU A 59 -3.18 6.42 -13.91
N THR A 60 -2.47 7.50 -14.17
CA THR A 60 -1.37 8.00 -13.35
C THR A 60 -1.69 9.40 -12.84
N ALA A 61 -1.46 9.65 -11.56
CA ALA A 61 -1.71 10.95 -10.93
C ALA A 61 -0.40 11.57 -10.40
N TYR A 62 -0.20 12.85 -10.67
CA TYR A 62 0.93 13.63 -10.18
C TYR A 62 0.43 14.85 -9.42
N THR A 63 0.83 14.99 -8.16
CA THR A 63 0.51 16.17 -7.34
C THR A 63 1.82 16.85 -6.91
N PRO A 64 2.36 17.80 -7.73
CA PRO A 64 3.69 18.34 -7.52
C PRO A 64 3.91 19.01 -6.16
N THR A 65 2.85 19.59 -5.58
CA THR A 65 2.90 20.25 -4.27
C THR A 65 3.11 19.26 -3.11
N LEU A 66 2.79 17.97 -3.28
CA LEU A 66 2.94 16.95 -2.25
C LEU A 66 4.27 16.20 -2.34
N SER A 67 4.74 15.92 -3.56
CA SER A 67 5.82 14.97 -3.77
C SER A 67 6.62 15.16 -5.06
N GLY A 68 6.56 16.35 -5.68
CA GLY A 68 7.29 16.64 -6.91
C GLY A 68 6.82 15.78 -8.10
N ASP A 69 7.67 14.87 -8.56
CA ASP A 69 7.44 14.01 -9.73
C ASP A 69 6.92 12.61 -9.37
N ARG A 70 6.71 12.30 -8.08
CA ARG A 70 6.17 11.00 -7.66
C ARG A 70 4.79 10.74 -8.26
N GLU A 71 4.65 9.53 -8.79
CA GLU A 71 3.42 8.96 -9.33
C GLU A 71 2.52 8.37 -8.24
N TYR A 72 1.23 8.60 -8.38
CA TYR A 72 0.16 7.98 -7.61
C TYR A 72 -0.81 7.28 -8.57
N CYS A 73 -1.57 6.33 -8.02
CA CYS A 73 -2.57 5.56 -8.74
C CYS A 73 -3.95 5.78 -8.06
N ASN A 74 -4.39 4.85 -7.22
CA ASN A 74 -5.73 4.83 -6.65
C ASN A 74 -5.83 5.63 -5.34
N ILE A 75 -4.70 6.01 -4.74
CA ILE A 75 -4.64 6.79 -3.51
C ILE A 75 -3.62 7.93 -3.69
N ILE A 76 -4.13 9.15 -3.66
CA ILE A 76 -3.35 10.38 -3.59
C ILE A 76 -3.36 10.83 -2.13
N PRO A 77 -2.19 10.99 -1.47
CA PRO A 77 -2.11 11.13 -0.02
C PRO A 77 -2.61 12.48 0.53
N GLY A 78 -2.86 13.46 -0.35
CA GLY A 78 -3.27 14.80 0.04
C GLY A 78 -4.03 15.50 -1.09
N VAL A 79 -4.62 16.64 -0.79
CA VAL A 79 -5.22 17.53 -1.78
C VAL A 79 -4.16 18.44 -2.41
N GLY A 80 -4.39 18.84 -3.65
CA GLY A 80 -3.50 19.75 -4.37
C GLY A 80 -3.78 19.80 -5.87
N PRO A 81 -3.13 20.74 -6.59
CA PRO A 81 -3.12 20.76 -8.04
C PRO A 81 -2.54 19.44 -8.56
N THR A 82 -3.38 18.66 -9.24
CA THR A 82 -3.06 17.30 -9.64
C THR A 82 -3.24 17.16 -11.14
N LYS A 83 -2.18 16.69 -11.79
CA LYS A 83 -2.20 16.28 -13.19
C LYS A 83 -2.54 14.80 -13.25
N LEU A 84 -3.63 14.47 -13.92
CA LEU A 84 -4.09 13.11 -14.17
C LEU A 84 -3.74 12.76 -15.61
N VAL A 85 -3.10 11.62 -15.80
CA VAL A 85 -2.61 11.15 -17.10
C VAL A 85 -3.25 9.79 -17.36
N PHE A 86 -3.95 9.70 -18.48
CA PHE A 86 -4.55 8.47 -18.95
C PHE A 86 -3.76 7.94 -20.13
N ASP A 87 -3.05 6.84 -19.91
CA ASP A 87 -2.19 6.19 -20.90
C ASP A 87 -2.88 4.96 -21.48
N TYR A 88 -2.89 4.85 -22.80
CA TYR A 88 -3.46 3.69 -23.50
C TYR A 88 -2.35 2.70 -23.82
N GLU A 89 -2.52 1.43 -23.43
CA GLU A 89 -1.48 0.42 -23.69
C GLU A 89 -1.37 0.05 -25.18
N GLY A 90 -2.46 0.12 -25.94
CA GLY A 90 -2.47 -0.19 -27.37
C GLY A 90 -2.57 1.02 -28.30
N LYS A 91 -2.44 0.73 -29.60
CA LYS A 91 -2.38 1.75 -30.66
C LYS A 91 -3.77 2.04 -31.26
N SER A 92 -4.80 1.25 -30.95
CA SER A 92 -6.09 1.30 -31.63
C SER A 92 -6.95 2.52 -31.25
N MET A 93 -6.65 3.16 -30.11
CA MET A 93 -7.38 4.33 -29.62
C MET A 93 -7.04 5.63 -30.35
N ARG A 94 -5.98 5.64 -31.18
CA ARG A 94 -5.50 6.86 -31.87
C ARG A 94 -6.50 7.45 -32.87
N ASN A 95 -7.54 6.69 -33.21
CA ASN A 95 -8.57 7.08 -34.16
C ASN A 95 -9.97 7.21 -33.59
N LEU A 96 -10.14 7.04 -32.28
CA LEU A 96 -11.44 7.07 -31.61
C LEU A 96 -11.61 8.39 -30.86
N ASN A 97 -12.86 8.86 -30.75
CA ASN A 97 -13.18 9.98 -29.87
C ASN A 97 -13.36 9.43 -28.47
N VAL A 98 -12.64 10.00 -27.51
CA VAL A 98 -12.72 9.58 -26.12
C VAL A 98 -13.18 10.75 -25.27
N GLU A 99 -14.17 10.47 -24.43
CA GLU A 99 -14.72 11.36 -23.41
C GLU A 99 -14.09 11.01 -22.06
N PHE A 100 -13.84 12.05 -21.26
CA PHE A 100 -13.34 11.88 -19.90
C PHE A 100 -14.09 12.78 -18.95
N GLU A 101 -14.47 12.19 -17.82
CA GLU A 101 -15.14 12.89 -16.74
C GLU A 101 -14.52 12.45 -15.41
N ILE A 102 -14.47 13.37 -14.45
CA ILE A 102 -14.12 13.03 -13.08
C ILE A 102 -15.25 13.54 -12.21
N THR A 103 -15.79 12.66 -11.37
CA THR A 103 -16.80 12.99 -10.37
C THR A 103 -16.24 12.80 -8.97
N LYS A 104 -16.72 13.63 -8.04
CA LYS A 104 -16.59 13.39 -6.61
C LYS A 104 -17.74 12.50 -6.15
N GLU A 105 -17.41 11.43 -5.44
CA GLU A 105 -18.35 10.42 -4.97
C GLU A 105 -18.57 10.52 -3.45
N PRO A 106 -19.79 10.26 -2.97
CA PRO A 106 -20.97 9.74 -3.69
C PRO A 106 -21.88 10.85 -4.27
N GLU A 107 -21.51 12.12 -4.17
CA GLU A 107 -22.39 13.23 -4.56
C GLU A 107 -22.58 13.35 -6.08
N GLY A 108 -21.73 12.68 -6.89
CA GLY A 108 -21.75 12.75 -8.35
C GLY A 108 -21.35 14.12 -8.90
N ILE A 109 -20.63 14.93 -8.11
CA ILE A 109 -20.25 16.30 -8.51
C ILE A 109 -19.14 16.20 -9.55
N ARG A 110 -19.43 16.61 -10.79
CA ARG A 110 -18.43 16.72 -11.85
C ARG A 110 -17.39 17.77 -11.52
N VAL A 111 -16.13 17.33 -11.37
CA VAL A 111 -14.98 18.19 -11.08
C VAL A 111 -14.11 18.45 -12.32
N PHE A 112 -14.25 17.60 -13.35
CA PHE A 112 -13.61 17.75 -14.64
C PHE A 112 -14.48 17.11 -15.71
N TYR A 113 -14.51 17.71 -16.90
CA TYR A 113 -15.14 17.12 -18.08
C TYR A 113 -14.42 17.57 -19.34
N GLN A 114 -14.19 16.61 -20.22
CA GLN A 114 -13.68 16.82 -21.55
C GLN A 114 -14.59 16.10 -22.54
N GLU A 115 -15.13 16.87 -23.48
CA GLU A 115 -15.95 16.35 -24.57
C GLU A 115 -15.19 15.30 -25.39
N PRO A 116 -15.91 14.40 -26.09
CA PRO A 116 -15.30 13.39 -26.95
C PRO A 116 -14.34 14.00 -27.96
N GLN A 117 -13.04 13.74 -27.79
CA GLN A 117 -12.00 14.24 -28.68
C GLN A 117 -11.09 13.12 -29.17
N LYS A 118 -10.58 13.30 -30.40
CA LYS A 118 -9.69 12.34 -31.04
C LYS A 118 -8.31 12.35 -30.37
N VAL A 119 -7.97 11.29 -29.66
CA VAL A 119 -6.68 11.15 -28.96
C VAL A 119 -5.58 10.84 -29.98
N LYS A 120 -4.61 11.74 -30.19
CA LYS A 120 -3.52 11.52 -31.18
C LYS A 120 -2.29 10.82 -30.59
N THR A 121 -1.98 11.11 -29.33
CA THR A 121 -0.70 10.80 -28.69
C THR A 121 -0.68 9.48 -27.92
N GLY A 122 -1.81 8.79 -27.80
CA GLY A 122 -1.93 7.59 -26.96
C GLY A 122 -1.84 7.87 -25.46
N THR A 123 -1.88 9.15 -25.08
CA THR A 123 -1.90 9.65 -23.72
C THR A 123 -2.81 10.88 -23.69
N MET A 124 -3.53 11.08 -22.58
CA MET A 124 -4.31 12.30 -22.36
C MET A 124 -4.10 12.84 -20.97
N ASN A 125 -4.03 14.17 -20.86
CA ASN A 125 -3.75 14.85 -19.61
C ASN A 125 -4.97 15.68 -19.19
N SER A 126 -5.38 15.54 -17.95
CA SER A 126 -6.37 16.36 -17.26
C SER A 126 -5.71 17.03 -16.07
N SER A 127 -6.17 18.22 -15.70
CA SER A 127 -5.64 18.95 -14.54
C SER A 127 -6.79 19.32 -13.63
N VAL A 128 -6.74 18.87 -12.38
CA VAL A 128 -7.77 19.14 -11.37
C VAL A 128 -7.11 19.65 -10.11
N ASP A 129 -7.61 20.76 -9.58
CA ASP A 129 -7.18 21.27 -8.28
C ASP A 129 -8.08 20.74 -7.18
N PHE A 130 -7.65 19.65 -6.53
CA PHE A 130 -8.45 19.02 -5.47
C PHE A 130 -8.56 19.85 -4.20
N ASN A 131 -7.84 20.98 -4.08
CA ASN A 131 -8.10 21.92 -2.98
C ASN A 131 -9.53 22.49 -3.04
N GLN A 132 -10.09 22.60 -4.25
CA GLN A 132 -11.43 23.14 -4.47
C GLN A 132 -12.54 22.14 -4.11
N TYR A 133 -12.23 20.85 -4.15
CA TYR A 133 -13.19 19.76 -3.99
C TYR A 133 -13.00 18.98 -2.68
N GLY A 134 -11.84 19.09 -2.05
CA GLY A 134 -11.52 18.48 -0.76
C GLY A 134 -11.10 17.01 -0.83
N ALA A 135 -10.78 16.44 0.33
CA ALA A 135 -10.48 15.01 0.44
C ALA A 135 -11.75 14.18 0.21
N GLY A 136 -11.59 12.96 -0.32
CA GLY A 136 -12.70 12.04 -0.54
C GLY A 136 -12.43 11.00 -1.64
N HIS A 137 -13.51 10.33 -2.02
CA HIS A 137 -13.52 9.39 -3.13
C HIS A 137 -13.90 10.10 -4.42
N TYR A 138 -13.29 9.65 -5.51
CA TYR A 138 -13.50 10.18 -6.84
C TYR A 138 -13.59 9.02 -7.83
N LEU A 139 -14.27 9.28 -8.95
CA LEU A 139 -14.42 8.31 -10.02
C LEU A 139 -13.98 8.95 -11.33
N ALA A 140 -13.00 8.36 -12.00
CA ALA A 140 -12.66 8.73 -13.36
C ALA A 140 -13.52 7.89 -14.32
N HIS A 141 -14.39 8.56 -15.06
CA HIS A 141 -15.19 8.00 -16.14
C HIS A 141 -14.49 8.23 -17.48
N ILE A 142 -14.44 7.18 -18.29
CA ILE A 142 -13.77 7.19 -19.59
C ILE A 142 -14.67 6.48 -20.58
N ALA A 143 -14.97 7.11 -21.71
CA ALA A 143 -15.83 6.50 -22.73
C ALA A 143 -15.33 6.71 -24.16
N ILE A 144 -15.36 5.63 -24.94
CA ILE A 144 -15.25 5.69 -26.40
C ILE A 144 -16.61 6.10 -26.95
N VAL A 145 -16.62 7.13 -27.78
CA VAL A 145 -17.81 7.60 -28.48
C VAL A 145 -17.57 7.48 -29.99
N ASP A 146 -18.28 6.55 -30.64
CA ASP A 146 -18.28 6.40 -32.09
C ASP A 146 -19.72 6.36 -32.61
N LYS A 147 -20.18 7.50 -33.12
CA LYS A 147 -21.57 7.71 -33.57
C LYS A 147 -22.57 7.31 -32.47
N ASP A 148 -23.31 6.23 -32.68
CA ASP A 148 -24.34 5.72 -31.74
C ASP A 148 -23.81 4.67 -30.76
N LYS A 149 -22.53 4.30 -30.85
CA LYS A 149 -21.90 3.35 -29.94
C LYS A 149 -21.11 4.09 -28.88
N ARG A 150 -21.46 3.84 -27.63
CA ARG A 150 -20.77 4.31 -26.45
C ARG A 150 -20.29 3.13 -25.63
N LEU A 151 -19.01 3.11 -25.30
CA LEU A 151 -18.42 2.09 -24.44
C LEU A 151 -17.63 2.79 -23.36
N ASP A 152 -18.00 2.56 -22.11
CA ASP A 152 -17.44 3.27 -20.97
C ASP A 152 -16.77 2.35 -19.95
N SER A 153 -15.98 2.98 -19.09
CA SER A 153 -15.24 2.34 -18.02
C SER A 153 -14.97 3.33 -16.90
N HIS A 154 -14.69 2.81 -15.71
CA HIS A 154 -14.56 3.61 -14.50
C HIS A 154 -13.31 3.19 -13.72
N ILE A 155 -12.58 4.16 -13.19
CA ILE A 155 -11.42 3.95 -12.31
C ILE A 155 -11.67 4.70 -11.00
N PRO A 156 -11.92 3.99 -9.88
CA PRO A 156 -12.08 4.64 -8.58
C PRO A 156 -10.72 5.05 -8.01
N PHE A 157 -10.64 6.23 -7.44
CA PHE A 157 -9.46 6.70 -6.72
C PHE A 157 -9.86 7.57 -5.53
N SER A 158 -8.92 7.79 -4.63
CA SER A 158 -9.11 8.55 -3.39
C SER A 158 -8.07 9.65 -3.28
N VAL A 159 -8.48 10.80 -2.75
CA VAL A 159 -7.60 11.97 -2.56
C VAL A 159 -7.67 12.40 -1.11
N GLY A 160 -6.51 12.58 -0.47
CA GLY A 160 -6.42 13.04 0.92
C GLY A 160 -7.00 12.06 1.95
N LEU A 161 -7.21 10.80 1.58
CA LEU A 161 -7.57 9.73 2.51
C LEU A 161 -6.30 8.96 2.89
N GLU A 162 -6.13 8.68 4.17
CA GLU A 162 -4.99 7.89 4.64
C GLU A 162 -5.06 6.49 4.02
N SER A 163 -4.03 6.11 3.27
CA SER A 163 -3.79 4.69 2.98
C SER A 163 -3.40 4.04 4.30
N LEU A 164 -4.15 3.04 4.76
CA LEU A 164 -3.72 2.22 5.88
C LEU A 164 -2.29 1.72 5.59
N PRO A 165 -1.33 1.89 6.52
CA PRO A 165 0.06 1.57 6.25
C PRO A 165 0.21 0.07 5.95
N GLY A 166 0.32 -0.25 4.66
CA GLY A 166 0.44 -1.61 4.17
C GLY A 166 1.67 -2.34 4.70
N LYS A 167 1.54 -3.67 4.83
CA LYS A 167 2.51 -4.77 5.08
C LYS A 167 3.60 -4.57 6.16
N ASN A 168 4.27 -3.42 6.21
CA ASN A 168 5.27 -3.05 7.19
C ASN A 168 4.70 -2.96 8.63
N TYR A 169 3.42 -2.62 8.78
CA TYR A 169 2.77 -2.58 10.09
C TYR A 169 2.57 -3.99 10.67
N VAL A 170 2.21 -4.97 9.83
CA VAL A 170 2.07 -6.38 10.25
C VAL A 170 3.41 -6.93 10.75
N GLN A 171 4.51 -6.63 10.04
CA GLN A 171 5.85 -7.01 10.49
C GLN A 171 6.19 -6.38 11.84
N ARG A 172 5.87 -5.09 12.05
CA ARG A 172 6.07 -4.41 13.34
C ARG A 172 5.24 -5.04 14.46
N ILE A 173 3.97 -5.36 14.22
CA ILE A 173 3.12 -6.06 15.21
C ILE A 173 3.70 -7.42 15.56
N VAL A 174 4.15 -8.20 14.58
CA VAL A 174 4.75 -9.52 14.81
C VAL A 174 6.03 -9.41 15.64
N ILE A 175 6.89 -8.44 15.35
CA ILE A 175 8.11 -8.20 16.14
C ILE A 175 7.76 -7.82 17.57
N ILE A 176 6.89 -6.82 17.75
CA ILE A 176 6.48 -6.35 19.09
C ILE A 176 5.81 -7.49 19.88
N GLY A 177 4.89 -8.23 19.27
CA GLY A 177 4.24 -9.38 19.88
C GLY A 177 5.22 -10.48 20.30
N SER A 178 6.21 -10.79 19.45
CA SER A 178 7.25 -11.78 19.78
C SER A 178 8.12 -11.34 20.96
N LEU A 179 8.49 -10.05 21.02
CA LEU A 179 9.28 -9.49 22.13
C LEU A 179 8.48 -9.51 23.44
N CYS A 180 7.20 -9.15 23.42
CA CYS A 180 6.34 -9.22 24.59
C CYS A 180 6.23 -10.64 25.15
N LEU A 181 6.09 -11.66 24.28
CA LEU A 181 6.06 -13.06 24.70
C LEU A 181 7.39 -13.54 25.28
N LEU A 182 8.53 -13.09 24.73
CA LEU A 182 9.85 -13.38 25.29
C LEU A 182 10.02 -12.79 26.69
N VAL A 183 9.66 -11.51 26.87
CA VAL A 183 9.74 -10.83 28.18
C VAL A 183 8.82 -11.50 29.20
N TYR A 184 7.58 -11.82 28.81
CA TYR A 184 6.64 -12.54 29.65
C TYR A 184 7.18 -13.93 30.05
N GLY A 185 7.77 -14.66 29.09
CA GLY A 185 8.43 -15.94 29.34
C GLY A 185 9.54 -15.82 30.39
N LEU A 186 10.46 -14.85 30.23
CA LEU A 186 11.55 -14.60 31.18
C LEU A 186 11.03 -14.23 32.58
N PHE A 187 10.01 -13.38 32.66
CA PHE A 187 9.39 -13.00 33.92
C PHE A 187 8.71 -14.19 34.62
N SER A 188 8.02 -15.06 33.86
CA SER A 188 7.38 -16.26 34.41
C SER A 188 8.39 -17.29 34.94
N VAL A 189 9.57 -17.42 34.30
CA VAL A 189 10.65 -18.32 34.73
C VAL A 189 11.28 -17.81 36.02
N THR A 190 11.61 -16.51 36.08
CA THR A 190 12.17 -15.91 37.30
C THR A 190 11.23 -15.99 38.50
N GLN A 191 9.91 -15.93 38.29
CA GLN A 191 8.95 -16.20 39.37
C GLN A 191 8.93 -17.67 39.81
N LYS A 192 8.98 -18.63 38.87
CA LYS A 192 9.04 -20.06 39.21
C LYS A 192 10.30 -20.41 40.01
N ASP A 193 11.44 -19.81 39.68
CA ASP A 193 12.69 -20.02 40.40
C ASP A 193 12.62 -19.51 41.85
N LYS A 194 12.00 -18.34 42.07
CA LYS A 194 11.75 -17.81 43.43
C LYS A 194 10.86 -18.74 44.25
N ILE A 195 9.75 -19.21 43.68
CA ILE A 195 8.79 -20.09 44.38
C ILE A 195 9.44 -21.44 44.75
N ASN A 196 10.24 -22.03 43.85
CA ASN A 196 10.92 -23.29 44.10
C ASN A 196 12.02 -23.18 45.18
N HIS A 197 12.63 -22.00 45.34
CA HIS A 197 13.62 -21.74 46.38
C HIS A 197 12.97 -21.60 47.76
N THR A 198 11.80 -20.96 47.87
CA THR A 198 11.06 -20.82 49.13
C THR A 198 10.46 -22.14 49.62
N ARG A 199 10.17 -23.10 48.73
CA ARG A 199 9.64 -24.42 49.10
C ARG A 199 10.73 -25.40 49.62
N LYS A 200 12.02 -25.09 49.44
CA LYS A 200 13.15 -25.94 49.85
C LYS A 200 13.82 -25.49 51.16
N THR A 201 13.37 -24.40 51.74
CA THR A 201 13.72 -23.90 53.08
C THR A 201 12.59 -24.19 54.04
#